data_AF-A0A915AKG5-F1
#
_entry.id   AF-A0A915AKG5-F1
#
_cell.length_a   1.000
_cell.length_b   1.000
_cell.length_c   1.000
_cell.angle_alpha   90.00
_cell.angle_beta   90.00
_cell.angle_gamma   90.00
#
_symmetry.space_group_name_H-M   'P 1'
#
loop_
_entity.id
_entity.type
_entity.pdbx_description
1 polymer ?
#
loop_
_entity_poly.entity_id
_entity_poly.type
_entity_poly.pdbx_seq_one_letter_code
_entity_poly.pdbx_strand_id
1 'polypeptide(L)'
;MFCLAHFLHGIGATPLFTLGVSYIDENVGPALSSLYLGVFYAFAIFGPAFGFLMSSSFLRYHTDFLQPEYQFAIVNIDESDPKWVGAWWIGFQIACVLALIAVFPILSLPKVLPESLKWHRTRLHEETMQGVKKRTPECCGIPSGGKNYAACGPLLPADGVEKSTPPTITIGESMPALQNNRGPIWYHIWLDVRHIPIAIYRILSNGSYMLITLAMAVDGLIITGASTFMSKYLERQFSVAPS
;
A
#
# COMPACT_ATOMS: atom_id res chain seq x y z
N MET A 1 4.64 -28.31 14.73
CA MET A 1 3.58 -27.28 14.86
C MET A 1 4.06 -25.90 14.38
N PHE A 2 5.22 -25.41 14.81
CA PHE A 2 5.76 -24.12 14.39
C PHE A 2 5.82 -23.88 12.87
N CYS A 3 6.39 -24.81 12.08
CA CYS A 3 6.48 -24.65 10.63
C CYS A 3 5.11 -24.59 9.94
N LEU A 4 4.14 -25.39 10.40
CA LEU A 4 2.78 -25.38 9.88
C LEU A 4 2.09 -24.04 10.18
N ALA A 5 2.29 -23.50 11.39
CA ALA A 5 1.74 -22.20 11.77
C ALA A 5 2.28 -21.07 10.90
N HIS A 6 3.60 -21.02 10.66
CA HIS A 6 4.21 -20.02 9.76
C HIS A 6 3.78 -20.18 8.31
N PHE A 7 3.59 -21.42 7.85
CA PHE A 7 3.07 -21.67 6.52
C PHE A 7 1.63 -21.17 6.36
N LEU A 8 0.74 -21.49 7.31
CA LEU A 8 -0.64 -20.99 7.32
C LEU A 8 -0.69 -19.46 7.44
N HIS A 9 0.19 -18.88 8.25
CA HIS A 9 0.34 -17.43 8.36
C HIS A 9 0.73 -16.81 7.01
N GLY A 10 1.70 -17.39 6.28
CA GLY A 10 2.08 -16.93 4.95
C GLY A 10 0.92 -16.96 3.95
N ILE A 11 0.09 -18.01 3.98
CA ILE A 11 -1.12 -18.11 3.14
C ILE A 11 -2.10 -16.99 3.46
N GLY A 12 -2.34 -16.71 4.75
CA GLY A 12 -3.25 -15.65 5.18
C GLY A 12 -2.73 -14.23 4.93
N ALA A 13 -1.42 -14.03 5.04
CA ALA A 13 -0.78 -12.73 4.90
C ALA A 13 -0.70 -12.28 3.44
N THR A 14 -0.37 -13.20 2.52
CA THR A 14 -0.20 -12.90 1.07
C THR A 14 -1.32 -12.06 0.45
N PRO A 15 -2.62 -12.43 0.57
CA PRO A 15 -3.70 -11.64 -0.01
C PRO A 15 -3.85 -10.26 0.65
N LEU A 16 -3.46 -10.07 1.91
CA LEU A 16 -3.49 -8.74 2.55
C LEU A 16 -2.49 -7.80 1.89
N PHE A 17 -1.28 -8.27 1.57
CA PHE A 17 -0.26 -7.47 0.90
C PHE A 17 -0.62 -7.16 -0.55
N THR A 18 -1.08 -8.16 -1.30
CA THR A 18 -1.38 -7.98 -2.72
C THR A 18 -2.72 -7.27 -2.93
N LEU A 19 -3.80 -7.82 -2.37
CA LEU A 19 -5.14 -7.26 -2.58
C LEU A 19 -5.35 -5.99 -1.76
N GLY A 20 -4.71 -5.82 -0.60
CA GLY A 20 -4.82 -4.60 0.19
C GLY A 20 -4.26 -3.39 -0.55
N VAL A 21 -3.10 -3.53 -1.19
CA VAL A 21 -2.49 -2.45 -1.99
C VAL A 21 -3.33 -2.13 -3.22
N SER A 22 -3.73 -3.15 -4.00
CA SER A 22 -4.61 -2.94 -5.16
C SER A 22 -5.96 -2.33 -4.77
N TYR A 23 -6.54 -2.78 -3.66
CA TYR A 23 -7.78 -2.22 -3.11
C TYR A 23 -7.61 -0.75 -2.77
N ILE A 24 -6.49 -0.36 -2.14
CA ILE A 24 -6.23 1.04 -1.80
C ILE A 24 -6.09 1.88 -3.09
N ASP A 25 -5.33 1.38 -4.07
CA ASP A 25 -5.06 2.11 -5.31
C ASP A 25 -6.32 2.29 -6.17
N GLU A 26 -7.19 1.27 -6.23
CA GLU A 26 -8.42 1.30 -7.05
C GLU A 26 -9.56 2.10 -6.39
N ASN A 27 -9.59 2.19 -5.05
CA ASN A 27 -10.67 2.86 -4.33
C ASN A 27 -10.37 4.33 -3.99
N VAL A 28 -9.15 4.83 -4.24
CA VAL A 28 -8.73 6.20 -3.93
C VAL A 28 -8.44 6.95 -5.23
N GLY A 29 -8.80 8.23 -5.28
CA GLY A 29 -8.48 9.07 -6.44
C GLY A 29 -6.97 9.18 -6.70
N PRO A 30 -6.53 9.33 -7.96
CA PRO A 30 -5.11 9.26 -8.35
C PRO A 30 -4.21 10.31 -7.66
N ALA A 31 -4.79 11.44 -7.23
CA ALA A 31 -4.06 12.47 -6.50
C ALA A 31 -3.74 12.10 -5.04
N LEU A 32 -4.51 11.21 -4.41
CA LEU A 32 -4.34 10.80 -3.01
C LEU A 32 -3.85 9.36 -2.84
N SER A 33 -3.84 8.53 -3.88
CA SER A 33 -3.41 7.12 -3.81
C SER A 33 -2.01 6.97 -3.19
N SER A 34 -1.04 7.78 -3.65
CA SER A 34 0.33 7.74 -3.14
C SER A 34 0.44 8.07 -1.65
N LEU A 35 -0.40 8.97 -1.14
CA LEU A 35 -0.46 9.30 0.29
C LEU A 35 -1.03 8.13 1.10
N TYR A 36 -2.10 7.48 0.62
CA TYR A 36 -2.69 6.31 1.28
C TYR A 36 -1.69 5.14 1.33
N LEU A 37 -0.93 4.90 0.25
CA LEU A 37 0.11 3.89 0.23
C LEU A 37 1.29 4.26 1.14
N GLY A 38 1.69 5.54 1.17
CA GLY A 38 2.72 6.02 2.09
C GLY A 38 2.37 5.76 3.55
N VAL A 39 1.13 6.07 3.95
CA VAL A 39 0.65 5.76 5.31
C VAL A 39 0.59 4.26 5.53
N PHE A 40 0.10 3.47 4.58
CA PHE A 40 0.02 2.01 4.67
C PHE A 40 1.39 1.38 4.95
N TYR A 41 2.42 1.75 4.18
CA TYR A 41 3.78 1.26 4.40
C TYR A 41 4.44 1.83 5.65
N ALA A 42 4.07 3.03 6.11
CA ALA A 42 4.54 3.55 7.40
C ALA A 42 4.10 2.64 8.57
N PHE A 43 2.85 2.15 8.55
CA PHE A 43 2.37 1.17 9.54
C PHE A 43 3.10 -0.17 9.46
N ALA A 44 3.59 -0.56 8.28
CA ALA A 44 4.46 -1.74 8.14
C ALA A 44 5.81 -1.59 8.86
N ILE A 45 6.24 -0.35 9.16
CA ILE A 45 7.44 -0.07 9.95
C ILE A 45 7.10 0.05 11.45
N PHE A 46 5.99 0.71 11.77
CA PHE A 46 5.56 0.87 13.17
C PHE A 46 5.17 -0.45 13.83
N GLY A 47 4.59 -1.41 13.09
CA GLY A 47 4.24 -2.74 13.60
C GLY A 47 5.44 -3.48 14.21
N PRO A 48 6.52 -3.72 13.45
CA PRO A 48 7.77 -4.28 13.96
C PRO A 48 8.34 -3.53 15.17
N ALA A 49 8.38 -2.19 15.11
CA ALA A 49 8.89 -1.37 16.21
C ALA A 49 8.08 -1.61 17.51
N PHE A 50 6.75 -1.62 17.41
CA PHE A 50 5.89 -1.90 18.56
C PHE A 50 6.03 -3.34 19.05
N GLY A 51 6.23 -4.28 18.13
CA GLY A 51 6.51 -5.68 18.45
C GLY A 51 7.78 -5.88 19.26
N PHE A 52 8.87 -5.20 18.89
CA PHE A 52 10.10 -5.21 19.71
C PHE A 52 9.84 -4.70 21.13
N LEU A 53 9.13 -3.58 21.27
CA LEU A 53 8.84 -2.97 22.58
C LEU A 53 7.94 -3.86 23.46
N MET A 54 6.87 -4.38 22.88
CA MET A 54 5.94 -5.28 23.58
C MET A 54 6.63 -6.59 23.98
N SER A 55 7.39 -7.19 23.06
CA SER A 55 8.08 -8.45 23.33
C SER A 55 9.13 -8.29 24.44
N SER A 56 9.87 -7.18 24.44
CA SER A 56 10.82 -6.83 25.52
C SER A 56 10.15 -6.79 26.91
N SER A 57 8.89 -6.36 27.00
CA SER A 57 8.16 -6.35 28.28
C SER A 57 7.75 -7.76 28.72
N PHE A 58 7.41 -8.65 27.79
CA PHE A 58 7.02 -10.03 28.08
C PHE A 58 8.18 -10.91 28.55
N LEU A 59 9.41 -10.46 28.32
CA LEU A 59 10.60 -11.17 28.76
C LEU A 59 10.79 -11.22 30.27
N ARG A 60 10.20 -10.24 30.97
CA ARG A 60 10.24 -10.17 32.44
C ARG A 60 9.40 -11.24 33.12
N TYR A 61 8.56 -11.93 32.35
CA TYR A 61 7.75 -13.04 32.84
C TYR A 61 8.34 -14.35 32.34
N HIS A 62 8.59 -15.30 33.24
CA HIS A 62 9.05 -16.63 32.89
C HIS A 62 8.03 -17.36 32.02
N THR A 63 8.44 -18.15 31.04
CA THR A 63 7.54 -18.82 30.06
C THR A 63 6.42 -19.66 30.70
N ASP A 64 6.69 -20.29 31.84
CA ASP A 64 5.77 -21.19 32.56
C ASP A 64 5.02 -20.53 33.73
N PHE A 65 4.94 -19.20 33.76
CA PHE A 65 4.31 -18.47 34.86
C PHE A 65 2.82 -18.81 35.11
N LEU A 66 2.11 -19.40 34.14
CA LEU A 66 0.73 -19.86 34.31
C LEU A 66 0.61 -21.26 34.94
N GLN A 67 1.71 -21.99 35.09
CA GLN A 67 1.68 -23.36 35.61
C GLN A 67 1.97 -23.34 37.12
N PRO A 68 0.96 -23.62 37.98
CA PRO A 68 1.12 -23.53 39.43
C PRO A 68 2.12 -24.56 39.99
N GLU A 69 2.32 -25.69 39.29
CA GLU A 69 3.23 -26.77 39.69
C GLU A 69 4.71 -26.35 39.66
N TYR A 70 5.09 -25.44 38.76
CA TYR A 70 6.49 -25.00 38.60
C TYR A 70 6.80 -23.68 39.31
N GLN A 71 5.79 -23.06 39.94
CA GLN A 71 5.92 -21.72 40.53
C GLN A 71 7.03 -21.62 41.59
N PHE A 72 7.21 -22.67 42.41
CA PHE A 72 8.28 -22.72 43.41
C PHE A 72 9.68 -22.81 42.79
N ALA A 73 9.83 -23.51 41.66
CA ALA A 73 11.10 -23.60 40.94
C ALA A 73 11.44 -22.27 40.23
N ILE A 74 10.42 -21.55 39.74
CA ILE A 74 10.56 -20.25 39.06
C ILE A 74 10.99 -19.15 40.04
N VAL A 75 10.46 -19.12 41.27
CA VAL A 75 10.83 -18.09 42.28
C VAL A 75 12.32 -18.11 42.64
N ASN A 76 12.99 -19.25 42.45
CA ASN A 76 14.41 -19.41 42.75
C ASN A 76 15.34 -19.07 41.56
N ILE A 77 14.79 -18.69 40.40
CA ILE A 77 15.53 -18.42 39.17
C ILE A 77 15.24 -16.97 38.74
N ASP A 78 16.29 -16.19 38.53
CA ASP A 78 16.21 -14.78 38.12
C ASP A 78 16.42 -14.60 36.60
N GLU A 79 16.07 -13.43 36.05
CA GLU A 79 16.25 -13.10 34.62
C GLU A 79 17.72 -13.23 34.16
N SER A 80 18.66 -13.08 35.09
CA SER A 80 20.09 -13.24 34.86
C SER A 80 20.56 -14.69 34.70
N ASP A 81 19.75 -15.68 35.09
CA ASP A 81 20.09 -17.09 34.93
C ASP A 81 20.05 -17.44 33.43
N PRO A 82 21.08 -18.12 32.88
CA PRO A 82 21.03 -18.57 31.49
C PRO A 82 19.78 -19.39 31.17
N LYS A 83 19.17 -20.06 32.17
CA LYS A 83 17.95 -20.89 32.07
C LYS A 83 16.67 -20.09 31.95
N TRP A 84 16.71 -18.79 32.20
CA TRP A 84 15.55 -17.94 32.04
C TRP A 84 15.09 -17.89 30.57
N VAL A 85 13.85 -18.29 30.34
CA VAL A 85 13.17 -18.13 29.06
C VAL A 85 11.93 -17.30 29.30
N GLY A 86 11.91 -16.10 28.73
CA GLY A 86 10.77 -15.19 28.82
C GLY A 86 9.53 -15.75 28.10
N ALA A 87 8.35 -15.23 28.40
CA ALA A 87 7.07 -15.65 27.86
C ALA A 87 6.84 -15.18 26.40
N TRP A 88 7.70 -15.63 25.50
CA TRP A 88 7.73 -15.29 24.06
C TRP A 88 6.41 -15.59 23.34
N TRP A 89 5.67 -16.59 23.81
CA TRP A 89 4.43 -17.04 23.17
C TRP A 89 3.25 -16.07 23.35
N ILE A 90 3.31 -15.17 24.34
CA ILE A 90 2.24 -14.20 24.63
C ILE A 90 1.97 -13.29 23.42
N GLY A 91 3.03 -12.91 22.69
CA GLY A 91 2.92 -12.08 21.50
C GLY A 91 1.99 -12.66 20.44
N PHE A 92 2.04 -13.99 20.22
CA PHE A 92 1.14 -14.66 19.27
C PHE A 92 -0.31 -14.66 19.73
N GLN A 93 -0.57 -14.76 21.03
CA GLN A 93 -1.93 -14.72 21.55
C GLN A 93 -2.54 -13.34 21.36
N ILE A 94 -1.79 -12.28 21.68
CA ILE A 94 -2.23 -10.90 21.47
C ILE A 94 -2.48 -10.66 19.98
N ALA A 95 -1.56 -11.06 19.12
CA ALA A 95 -1.71 -10.87 17.68
C ALA A 95 -2.89 -11.67 17.10
N CYS A 96 -3.15 -12.88 17.60
CA CYS A 96 -4.31 -13.69 17.22
C CYS A 96 -5.62 -12.99 17.60
N VAL A 97 -5.72 -12.48 18.83
CA VAL A 97 -6.89 -11.71 19.28
C VAL A 97 -7.10 -10.45 18.43
N LEU A 98 -6.03 -9.69 18.16
CA LEU A 98 -6.09 -8.50 17.31
C LEU A 98 -6.52 -8.84 15.88
N ALA A 99 -6.00 -9.93 15.32
CA ALA A 99 -6.38 -10.41 13.99
C ALA A 99 -7.85 -10.84 13.94
N LEU A 100 -8.34 -11.57 14.95
CA LEU A 100 -9.76 -11.97 15.04
C LEU A 100 -10.69 -10.76 15.14
N ILE A 101 -10.30 -9.75 15.95
CA ILE A 101 -11.03 -8.49 16.06
C ILE A 101 -11.06 -7.75 14.72
N ALA A 102 -9.97 -7.78 13.95
CA ALA A 102 -9.90 -7.14 12.63
C ALA A 102 -10.69 -7.90 11.55
N VAL A 103 -10.74 -9.24 11.61
CA VAL A 103 -11.46 -10.07 10.63
C VAL A 103 -12.96 -9.79 10.66
N PHE A 104 -13.58 -9.69 11.84
CA PHE A 104 -15.03 -9.48 11.96
C PHE A 104 -15.56 -8.25 11.19
N PRO A 105 -14.99 -7.04 11.33
CA PRO A 105 -15.40 -5.89 10.56
C PRO A 105 -14.95 -5.94 9.10
N ILE A 106 -13.82 -6.60 8.76
CA ILE A 106 -13.42 -6.81 7.35
C ILE A 106 -14.45 -7.68 6.62
N LEU A 107 -14.95 -8.74 7.25
CA LEU A 107 -16.00 -9.59 6.69
C LEU A 107 -17.34 -8.86 6.53
N SER A 108 -17.57 -7.82 7.32
CA SER A 108 -18.76 -6.97 7.26
C SER A 108 -18.68 -5.93 6.13
N LEU A 109 -17.53 -5.77 5.47
CA LEU A 109 -17.37 -4.83 4.36
C LEU A 109 -18.09 -5.35 3.10
N PRO A 110 -18.78 -4.46 2.37
CA PRO A 110 -19.36 -4.83 1.08
C PRO A 110 -18.23 -5.18 0.10
N LYS A 111 -18.41 -6.28 -0.65
CA LYS A 111 -17.43 -6.79 -1.64
C LYS A 111 -17.02 -5.76 -2.70
N VAL A 112 -17.84 -4.73 -2.91
CA VAL A 112 -17.57 -3.60 -3.82
C VAL A 112 -18.06 -2.34 -3.15
N LEU A 113 -17.18 -1.34 -3.02
CA LEU A 113 -17.58 -0.06 -2.42
C LEU A 113 -18.45 0.71 -3.42
N PRO A 114 -19.56 1.31 -2.97
CA PRO A 114 -20.44 2.08 -3.85
C PRO A 114 -19.72 3.26 -4.52
N GLU A 115 -18.67 3.80 -3.90
CA GLU A 115 -17.84 4.86 -4.47
C GLU A 115 -16.94 4.38 -5.63
N SER A 116 -16.27 3.23 -5.51
CA SER A 116 -15.48 2.69 -6.63
C SER A 116 -16.35 2.22 -7.78
N LEU A 117 -17.56 1.71 -7.48
CA LEU A 117 -18.57 1.39 -8.47
C LEU A 117 -19.03 2.64 -9.24
N LYS A 118 -19.22 3.77 -8.56
CA LYS A 118 -19.52 5.06 -9.21
C LYS A 118 -18.34 5.53 -10.07
N TRP A 119 -17.11 5.45 -9.57
CA TRP A 119 -15.92 5.85 -10.32
C TRP A 119 -15.74 5.03 -11.60
N HIS A 120 -15.81 3.70 -11.52
CA HIS A 120 -15.77 2.84 -12.71
C HIS A 120 -16.94 3.09 -13.65
N ARG A 121 -18.15 3.30 -13.13
CA ARG A 121 -19.30 3.67 -13.96
C ARG A 121 -19.05 4.98 -14.70
N THR A 122 -18.53 6.01 -14.04
CA THR A 122 -18.22 7.30 -14.66
C THR A 122 -17.14 7.14 -15.72
N ARG A 123 -16.07 6.38 -15.46
CA ARG A 123 -15.01 6.08 -16.44
C ARG A 123 -15.54 5.34 -17.67
N LEU A 124 -16.33 4.29 -17.47
CA LEU A 124 -16.99 3.58 -18.57
C LEU A 124 -17.96 4.50 -19.34
N HIS A 125 -18.64 5.41 -18.65
CA HIS A 125 -19.53 6.38 -19.28
C HIS A 125 -18.75 7.41 -20.11
N GLU A 126 -17.60 7.87 -19.63
CA GLU A 126 -16.65 8.70 -20.36
C GLU A 126 -16.08 7.96 -21.58
N GLU A 127 -15.68 6.70 -21.44
CA GLU A 127 -15.17 5.86 -22.53
C GLU A 127 -16.23 5.55 -23.59
N THR A 128 -17.48 5.27 -23.20
CA THR A 128 -18.58 5.08 -24.15
C THR A 128 -18.93 6.38 -24.87
N MET A 129 -18.93 7.52 -24.17
CA MET A 129 -19.13 8.84 -24.79
C MET A 129 -17.95 9.26 -25.69
N GLN A 130 -16.71 8.91 -25.32
CA GLN A 130 -15.51 9.14 -26.12
C GLN A 130 -15.40 8.15 -27.30
N GLY A 131 -15.90 6.92 -27.14
CA GLY A 131 -16.05 5.94 -28.23
C GLY A 131 -17.07 6.38 -29.28
N VAL A 132 -18.09 7.15 -28.86
CA VAL A 132 -19.03 7.83 -29.77
C VAL A 132 -18.41 9.11 -30.36
N LYS A 133 -17.53 9.79 -29.62
CA LYS A 133 -16.69 10.87 -30.15
C LYS A 133 -15.53 10.26 -30.94
N LYS A 134 -15.84 9.65 -32.08
CA LYS A 134 -14.88 9.20 -33.10
C LYS A 134 -13.66 10.12 -33.04
N ARG A 135 -12.50 9.54 -32.70
CA ARG A 135 -11.24 10.12 -33.16
C ARG A 135 -11.45 10.35 -34.65
N THR A 136 -11.64 11.60 -35.05
CA THR A 136 -11.46 11.95 -36.45
C THR A 136 -10.05 11.46 -36.78
N PRO A 137 -9.89 10.58 -37.77
CA PRO A 137 -8.57 10.17 -38.18
C PRO A 137 -7.96 11.40 -38.87
N GLU A 138 -7.29 12.26 -38.11
CA GLU A 138 -6.28 13.12 -38.71
C GLU A 138 -5.05 12.23 -38.99
N CYS A 139 -5.12 11.67 -40.20
CA CYS A 139 -4.03 11.45 -41.15
C CYS A 139 -3.00 10.34 -40.87
N CYS A 140 -3.16 9.22 -41.61
CA CYS A 140 -2.10 8.88 -42.56
C CYS A 140 -1.80 10.14 -43.39
N GLY A 141 -0.55 10.62 -43.33
CA GLY A 141 -0.15 11.94 -43.81
C GLY A 141 -0.52 12.28 -45.25
N ILE A 142 -1.64 12.97 -45.44
CA ILE A 142 -1.91 13.80 -46.62
C ILE A 142 -2.49 15.13 -46.12
N PRO A 143 -1.95 16.29 -46.51
CA PRO A 143 -2.56 17.57 -46.18
C PRO A 143 -3.89 17.72 -46.94
N SER A 144 -4.97 17.97 -46.18
CA SER A 144 -6.22 18.48 -46.75
C SER A 144 -6.00 19.92 -47.15
N GLY A 145 -5.72 20.15 -48.43
CA GLY A 145 -5.80 21.47 -49.05
C GLY A 145 -7.20 22.07 -48.87
N GLY A 146 -7.23 23.36 -48.57
CA GLY A 146 -8.42 24.12 -48.27
C GLY A 146 -9.46 24.18 -49.39
N LYS A 147 -10.67 24.53 -48.97
CA LYS A 147 -11.85 24.93 -49.72
C LYS A 147 -11.54 25.66 -51.04
N ASN A 148 -11.98 25.12 -52.18
CA ASN A 148 -13.11 25.64 -52.99
C ASN A 148 -13.20 24.89 -54.34
N TYR A 149 -14.45 24.64 -54.74
CA TYR A 149 -14.97 23.86 -55.87
C TYR A 149 -14.29 24.08 -57.24
N ALA A 150 -14.05 22.99 -58.00
CA ALA A 150 -14.78 22.65 -59.25
C ALA A 150 -14.01 21.68 -60.18
N ALA A 151 -14.79 20.76 -60.79
CA ALA A 151 -14.69 20.22 -62.16
C ALA A 151 -13.45 19.41 -62.64
N CYS A 152 -13.76 18.31 -63.32
CA CYS A 152 -12.90 17.47 -64.15
C CYS A 152 -12.12 18.24 -65.23
N GLY A 153 -10.85 17.87 -65.45
CA GLY A 153 -10.08 18.13 -66.68
C GLY A 153 -8.59 17.78 -66.52
N PRO A 154 -7.89 17.16 -67.50
CA PRO A 154 -6.51 16.70 -67.36
C PRO A 154 -5.46 17.62 -68.03
N LEU A 155 -4.21 17.57 -67.52
CA LEU A 155 -2.90 17.63 -68.21
C LEU A 155 -1.82 18.60 -67.65
N LEU A 156 -0.68 17.97 -67.32
CA LEU A 156 0.73 18.43 -67.37
C LEU A 156 1.37 19.29 -66.25
N PRO A 157 2.72 19.17 -66.05
CA PRO A 157 3.42 19.48 -64.79
C PRO A 157 4.43 20.64 -64.88
N ALA A 158 4.79 21.27 -63.75
CA ALA A 158 6.07 21.98 -63.57
C ALA A 158 6.37 22.31 -62.08
N ASP A 159 7.55 21.86 -61.64
CA ASP A 159 8.61 22.56 -60.89
C ASP A 159 8.38 23.21 -59.51
N GLY A 160 9.34 22.96 -58.60
CA GLY A 160 9.69 23.88 -57.51
C GLY A 160 10.10 23.21 -56.19
N VAL A 161 11.40 23.19 -55.90
CA VAL A 161 12.06 22.68 -54.68
C VAL A 161 12.02 23.71 -53.55
N GLU A 162 11.70 23.31 -52.30
CA GLU A 162 12.39 23.84 -51.11
C GLU A 162 12.28 22.95 -49.84
N LYS A 163 13.40 22.89 -49.10
CA LYS A 163 13.74 22.05 -47.94
C LYS A 163 13.00 22.45 -46.66
N SER A 164 12.60 21.48 -45.82
CA SER A 164 12.34 21.70 -44.38
C SER A 164 12.84 20.55 -43.50
N THR A 165 13.55 20.90 -42.43
CA THR A 165 14.03 20.06 -41.32
C THR A 165 12.88 19.73 -40.34
N PRO A 166 12.90 18.59 -39.61
CA PRO A 166 11.75 18.13 -38.80
C PRO A 166 11.77 18.70 -37.37
N PRO A 167 10.61 19.05 -36.75
CA PRO A 167 10.55 19.41 -35.34
C PRO A 167 10.26 18.20 -34.44
N THR A 168 11.02 18.12 -33.36
CA THR A 168 10.89 17.23 -32.21
C THR A 168 9.59 17.47 -31.45
N ILE A 169 8.98 16.38 -31.00
CA ILE A 169 7.68 16.23 -30.32
C ILE A 169 7.60 17.05 -29.01
N THR A 170 6.64 17.98 -28.91
CA THR A 170 6.22 18.65 -27.66
C THR A 170 4.89 18.07 -27.15
N ILE A 171 4.94 17.03 -26.31
CA ILE A 171 3.76 16.50 -25.56
C ILE A 171 3.44 17.34 -24.30
N GLY A 172 4.23 18.37 -23.98
CA GLY A 172 4.08 19.19 -22.77
C GLY A 172 2.99 20.28 -22.81
N GLU A 173 2.39 20.58 -23.97
CA GLU A 173 1.58 21.81 -24.14
C GLU A 173 0.07 21.67 -23.90
N SER A 174 -0.45 20.48 -23.54
CA SER A 174 -1.91 20.26 -23.42
C SER A 174 -2.47 20.25 -21.98
N MET A 175 -1.66 20.59 -20.98
CA MET A 175 -2.10 20.68 -19.58
C MET A 175 -2.22 22.13 -19.11
N PRO A 176 -3.45 22.70 -18.98
CA PRO A 176 -3.64 24.06 -18.47
C PRO A 176 -3.21 24.24 -17.00
N ALA A 177 -2.91 23.14 -16.29
CA ALA A 177 -2.36 23.15 -14.94
C ALA A 177 -0.89 23.62 -14.86
N LEU A 178 -0.13 23.61 -15.97
CA LEU A 178 1.26 24.06 -16.00
C LEU A 178 1.42 25.54 -16.41
N GLN A 179 0.34 26.21 -16.82
CA GLN A 179 0.42 27.54 -17.45
C GLN A 179 0.56 28.71 -16.45
N ASN A 180 0.39 28.49 -15.14
CA ASN A 180 0.36 29.61 -14.17
C ASN A 180 1.17 29.34 -12.89
N ASN A 181 2.47 29.05 -13.06
CA ASN A 181 3.42 28.93 -11.96
C ASN A 181 4.17 30.25 -11.72
N ARG A 182 3.50 31.26 -11.17
CA ARG A 182 4.13 32.52 -10.70
C ARG A 182 4.31 32.59 -9.18
N GLY A 183 4.50 31.45 -8.51
CA GLY A 183 4.75 31.37 -7.07
C GLY A 183 6.17 30.86 -6.75
N PRO A 184 6.79 31.30 -5.64
CA PRO A 184 7.98 30.63 -5.11
C PRO A 184 7.68 29.14 -4.85
N ILE A 185 8.65 28.25 -5.07
CA ILE A 185 8.51 26.79 -4.83
C ILE A 185 7.95 26.50 -3.42
N TRP A 186 8.40 27.25 -2.40
CA TRP A 186 7.91 27.13 -1.03
C TRP A 186 6.40 27.39 -0.86
N TYR A 187 5.83 28.27 -1.68
CA TYR A 187 4.38 28.55 -1.66
C TYR A 187 3.58 27.36 -2.16
N HIS A 188 4.04 26.70 -3.22
CA HIS A 188 3.41 25.48 -3.75
C HIS A 188 3.52 24.32 -2.76
N ILE A 189 4.71 24.11 -2.18
CA ILE A 189 4.91 23.08 -1.14
C ILE A 189 4.00 23.36 0.06
N TRP A 190 3.91 24.59 0.54
CA TRP A 190 3.03 24.95 1.66
C TRP A 190 1.55 24.75 1.31
N LEU A 191 1.14 25.08 0.07
CA LEU A 191 -0.22 24.86 -0.42
C LEU A 191 -0.59 23.38 -0.44
N ASP A 192 0.34 22.51 -0.83
CA ASP A 192 0.13 21.06 -0.84
C ASP A 192 0.12 20.51 0.60
N VAL A 193 1.06 20.94 1.45
CA VAL A 193 1.23 20.42 2.81
C VAL A 193 0.09 20.82 3.75
N ARG A 194 -0.50 22.01 3.61
CA ARG A 194 -1.58 22.44 4.53
C ARG A 194 -2.84 21.57 4.46
N HIS A 195 -3.06 20.86 3.36
CA HIS A 195 -4.20 19.96 3.18
C HIS A 195 -3.93 18.54 3.68
N ILE A 196 -2.66 18.18 3.89
CA ILE A 196 -2.23 16.85 4.33
C ILE A 196 -2.88 16.44 5.66
N PRO A 197 -2.94 17.26 6.73
CA PRO A 197 -3.52 16.83 8.01
C PRO A 197 -5.00 16.45 7.90
N ILE A 198 -5.76 17.22 7.09
CA ILE A 198 -7.18 16.97 6.84
C ILE A 198 -7.37 15.69 6.03
N ALA A 199 -6.52 15.48 5.02
CA ALA A 199 -6.52 14.25 4.24
C ALA A 199 -6.18 13.04 5.13
N ILE A 200 -5.14 13.13 5.96
CA ILE A 200 -4.77 12.08 6.93
C ILE A 200 -5.93 11.78 7.87
N TYR A 201 -6.57 12.80 8.45
CA TYR A 201 -7.71 12.58 9.34
C TYR A 201 -8.85 11.84 8.62
N ARG A 202 -9.16 12.22 7.38
CA ARG A 202 -10.18 11.57 6.55
C ARG A 202 -9.80 10.12 6.20
N ILE A 203 -8.52 9.86 5.96
CA ILE A 203 -7.95 8.53 5.72
C ILE A 203 -8.13 7.65 6.96
N LEU A 204 -7.68 8.14 8.12
CA LEU A 204 -7.73 7.41 9.39
C LEU A 204 -9.17 7.22 9.88
N SER A 205 -10.11 8.02 9.40
CA SER A 205 -11.55 7.84 9.70
C SER A 205 -12.22 6.80 8.80
N ASN A 206 -11.56 6.36 7.72
CA ASN A 206 -12.09 5.30 6.85
C ASN A 206 -11.84 3.93 7.49
N GLY A 207 -12.88 3.35 8.09
CA GLY A 207 -12.77 2.09 8.81
C GLY A 207 -12.23 0.93 7.98
N SER A 208 -12.63 0.82 6.70
CA SER A 208 -12.16 -0.27 5.82
C SER A 208 -10.65 -0.22 5.58
N TYR A 209 -10.15 0.97 5.25
CA TYR A 209 -8.73 1.23 5.06
C TYR A 209 -7.95 0.98 6.36
N MET A 210 -8.49 1.41 7.49
CA MET A 210 -7.79 1.27 8.76
C MET A 210 -7.67 -0.16 9.23
N LEU A 211 -8.69 -0.99 9.01
CA LEU A 211 -8.63 -2.40 9.36
C LEU A 211 -7.56 -3.13 8.55
N ILE A 212 -7.46 -2.85 7.25
CA ILE A 212 -6.43 -3.41 6.37
C ILE A 212 -5.03 -2.95 6.81
N THR A 213 -4.88 -1.66 7.12
CA THR A 213 -3.60 -1.08 7.57
C THR A 213 -3.19 -1.59 8.96
N LEU A 214 -4.13 -1.78 9.88
CA LEU A 214 -3.87 -2.36 11.19
C LEU A 214 -3.52 -3.84 11.11
N ALA A 215 -4.16 -4.61 10.22
CA ALA A 215 -3.82 -6.01 9.99
C ALA A 215 -2.34 -6.17 9.58
N MET A 216 -1.85 -5.27 8.73
CA MET A 216 -0.44 -5.21 8.34
C MET A 216 0.51 -4.86 9.49
N ALA A 217 0.11 -3.95 10.38
CA ALA A 217 0.90 -3.64 11.57
C ALA A 217 0.99 -4.85 12.52
N VAL A 218 -0.11 -5.60 12.68
CA VAL A 218 -0.16 -6.83 13.49
C VAL A 218 0.73 -7.92 12.89
N ASP A 219 0.78 -8.06 11.57
CA ASP A 219 1.67 -9.00 10.87
C ASP A 219 3.15 -8.74 11.20
N GLY A 220 3.58 -7.48 11.08
CA GLY A 220 4.95 -7.07 11.40
C GLY A 220 5.31 -7.28 12.89
N LEU A 221 4.34 -7.13 13.79
CA LEU A 221 4.49 -7.43 15.22
C LEU A 221 4.76 -8.93 15.44
N ILE A 222 4.04 -9.83 14.77
CA ILE A 222 4.20 -11.28 14.89
C ILE A 222 5.61 -11.69 14.43
N ILE A 223 6.02 -11.26 13.24
CA ILE A 223 7.29 -11.67 12.63
C ILE A 223 8.47 -11.26 13.52
N THR A 224 8.39 -10.04 14.05
CA THR A 224 9.45 -9.45 14.88
C THR A 224 9.46 -10.02 16.29
N GLY A 225 8.30 -10.23 16.90
CA GLY A 225 8.18 -10.88 18.20
C GLY A 225 8.65 -12.34 18.16
N ALA A 226 8.42 -13.06 17.07
CA ALA A 226 8.88 -14.42 16.88
C ALA A 226 10.41 -14.50 16.68
N SER A 227 10.97 -13.66 15.81
CA SER A 227 12.38 -13.74 15.41
C SER A 227 13.34 -13.42 16.55
N THR A 228 12.98 -12.47 17.41
CA THR A 228 13.80 -12.00 18.53
C THR A 228 14.11 -13.07 19.58
N PHE A 229 13.27 -14.09 19.72
CA PHE A 229 13.41 -15.10 20.78
C PHE A 229 13.60 -16.52 20.25
N MET A 230 13.37 -16.73 18.96
CA MET A 230 13.61 -18.01 18.31
C MET A 230 15.04 -18.49 18.54
N SER A 231 16.05 -17.62 18.43
CA SER A 231 17.46 -18.00 18.59
C SER A 231 17.76 -18.57 19.98
N LYS A 232 17.40 -17.86 21.07
CA LYS A 232 17.61 -18.37 22.44
C LYS A 232 16.81 -19.64 22.73
N TYR A 233 15.57 -19.72 22.23
CA TYR A 233 14.76 -20.93 22.37
C TYR A 233 15.42 -22.13 21.67
N LEU A 234 15.90 -21.95 20.44
CA LEU A 234 16.60 -22.99 19.69
C LEU A 234 17.92 -23.38 20.35
N GLU A 235 18.71 -22.42 20.85
CA GLU A 235 19.92 -22.70 21.64
C GLU A 235 19.61 -23.60 22.83
N ARG A 236 18.50 -23.36 23.54
CA ARG A 236 18.05 -24.22 24.64
C ARG A 236 17.61 -25.61 24.19
N GLN A 237 16.81 -25.70 23.12
CA GLN A 237 16.31 -26.98 22.62
C GLN A 237 17.43 -27.87 22.09
N PHE A 238 18.42 -27.29 21.44
CA PHE A 238 19.53 -28.02 20.83
C PHE A 238 20.79 -28.04 21.70
N SER A 239 20.73 -27.50 22.93
CA SER A 239 21.88 -27.41 23.86
C SER A 239 23.11 -26.75 23.23
N VAL A 240 22.90 -25.75 22.38
CA VAL A 240 23.96 -24.97 21.74
C VAL A 240 24.45 -23.91 22.72
N ALA A 241 25.75 -23.62 22.73
CA ALA A 241 26.31 -22.57 23.56
C ALA A 241 25.67 -21.21 23.22
N PRO A 242 25.36 -20.37 24.23
CA PRO A 242 24.73 -19.07 24.01
C PRO A 242 25.63 -18.18 23.16
N SER A 243 25.05 -17.56 22.13
CA SER A 243 25.72 -16.62 21.23
C SER A 243 25.72 -15.17 21.72
#